data_AF-A0A3M0ZSS6-F1
#
_entry.id   AF-A0A3M0ZSS6-F1
#
_cell.length_a   1.000
_cell.length_b   1.000
_cell.length_c   1.000
_cell.angle_alpha   90.00
_cell.angle_beta   90.00
_cell.angle_gamma   90.00
#
_symmetry.space_group_name_H-M   'P 1'
#
loop_
_entity.id
_entity.type
_entity.pdbx_description
1 polymer ?
#
loop_
_entity_poly.entity_id
_entity_poly.type
_entity_poly.pdbx_seq_one_letter_code
_entity_poly.pdbx_strand_id
1 'polypeptide(L)'
;MAEPDLHDPLDAALAWGRDGEGVAIATVIRTFGSAPRLQGAQLAVRADGAFEGSVSGGCIEGEVVASAQEVIRSGQPRTLEYGVSDAMAWEVGLACGGRLLLSIIPLGSAARLALLERLAEARRAGRPVVLASRIDDGEMALLHPEAGSADFAGIDLLEAAGEALRRDRSRLVETKVGRIFLNVFNPPLRLVLVGAVHIAQALAPMARQLGYAVT
;
A
#
# COMPACT_ATOMS: atom_id res chain seq x y z
N MET A 1 -9.18 12.28 18.15
CA MET A 1 -8.12 12.53 17.15
C MET A 1 -7.23 11.31 17.22
N ALA A 2 -7.26 10.43 16.22
CA ALA A 2 -6.41 9.24 16.23
C ALA A 2 -4.96 9.72 16.06
N GLU A 3 -4.09 9.34 16.99
CA GLU A 3 -2.64 9.54 16.85
C GLU A 3 -2.14 8.77 15.62
N PRO A 4 -1.12 9.30 14.92
CA PRO A 4 -0.49 8.57 13.82
C PRO A 4 0.03 7.23 14.33
N ASP A 5 -0.34 6.15 13.66
CA ASP A 5 0.17 4.84 13.98
C ASP A 5 1.55 4.73 13.35
N LEU A 6 2.61 4.82 14.16
CA LEU A 6 3.99 4.71 13.68
C LEU A 6 4.31 3.29 13.16
N HIS A 7 3.40 2.32 13.31
CA HIS A 7 3.48 1.02 12.63
C HIS A 7 2.84 1.01 11.23
N ASP A 8 2.25 2.13 10.81
CA ASP A 8 1.73 2.31 9.46
C ASP A 8 2.82 2.86 8.53
N PRO A 9 3.15 2.16 7.43
CA PRO A 9 4.21 2.58 6.53
C PRO A 9 3.96 3.95 5.89
N LEU A 10 2.70 4.33 5.62
CA LEU A 10 2.39 5.62 5.00
C LEU A 10 2.53 6.77 5.99
N ASP A 11 2.14 6.57 7.25
CA ASP A 11 2.31 7.57 8.30
C ASP A 11 3.79 7.77 8.62
N ALA A 12 4.56 6.68 8.70
CA ALA A 12 6.02 6.73 8.85
C ALA A 12 6.69 7.46 7.67
N ALA A 13 6.32 7.11 6.44
CA ALA A 13 6.85 7.75 5.23
C ALA A 13 6.57 9.26 5.20
N LEU A 14 5.36 9.66 5.59
CA LEU A 14 4.97 11.06 5.67
C LEU A 14 5.76 11.80 6.75
N ALA A 15 5.93 11.21 7.93
CA ALA A 15 6.69 11.81 9.03
C ALA A 15 8.15 12.05 8.62
N TRP A 16 8.83 11.02 8.13
CA TRP A 16 10.22 11.14 7.66
C TRP A 16 10.37 12.15 6.53
N GLY A 17 9.45 12.15 5.57
CA GLY A 17 9.49 13.12 4.48
C GLY A 17 9.31 14.57 4.94
N ARG A 18 8.48 14.80 5.97
CA ARG A 18 8.31 16.13 6.60
C ARG A 18 9.57 16.60 7.34
N ASP A 19 10.32 15.67 7.90
CA ASP A 19 11.61 15.93 8.54
C ASP A 19 12.74 16.20 7.52
N GLY A 20 12.42 16.16 6.21
CA GLY A 20 13.37 16.41 5.12
C GLY A 20 14.20 15.18 4.74
N GLU A 21 13.84 14.01 5.26
CA GLU A 21 14.55 12.76 4.97
C GLU A 21 14.21 12.24 3.57
N GLY A 22 15.18 11.57 2.95
CA GLY A 22 14.92 10.81 1.72
C GLY A 22 14.07 9.60 2.04
N VAL A 23 12.93 9.43 1.35
CA VAL A 23 11.99 8.32 1.60
C VAL A 23 11.55 7.70 0.28
N ALA A 24 11.35 6.38 0.27
CA ALA A 24 10.67 5.66 -0.78
C ALA A 24 9.63 4.70 -0.20
N ILE A 25 8.61 4.38 -1.00
CA ILE A 25 7.58 3.39 -0.66
C ILE A 25 7.68 2.23 -1.63
N ALA A 26 7.87 1.02 -1.10
CA ALA A 26 7.74 -0.22 -1.85
C ALA A 26 6.32 -0.77 -1.65
N THR A 27 5.65 -1.16 -2.74
CA THR A 27 4.27 -1.66 -2.72
C THR A 27 4.17 -2.96 -3.50
N VAL A 28 3.50 -3.98 -2.94
CA VAL A 28 3.16 -5.22 -3.64
C VAL A 28 2.08 -4.93 -4.68
N ILE A 29 2.48 -4.87 -5.95
CA ILE A 29 1.58 -4.54 -7.06
C ILE A 29 1.01 -5.76 -7.77
N ARG A 30 1.57 -6.96 -7.55
CA ARG A 30 1.02 -8.23 -8.03
C ARG A 30 1.53 -9.39 -7.18
N THR A 31 0.70 -10.40 -7.00
CA THR A 31 1.04 -11.64 -6.29
C THR A 31 0.70 -12.84 -7.18
N PHE A 32 1.50 -13.91 -7.11
CA PHE A 32 1.25 -15.17 -7.78
C PHE A 32 1.41 -16.32 -6.78
N GLY A 33 0.51 -17.30 -6.84
CA GLY A 33 0.53 -18.44 -5.91
C GLY A 33 0.36 -18.02 -4.45
N SER A 34 0.96 -18.79 -3.54
CA SER A 34 0.89 -18.58 -2.09
C SER A 34 1.85 -17.50 -1.60
N ALA A 35 1.68 -16.28 -2.12
CA ALA A 35 2.49 -15.13 -1.72
C ALA A 35 2.22 -14.76 -0.25
N PRO A 36 3.25 -14.34 0.51
CA PRO A 36 3.15 -14.18 1.96
C PRO A 36 2.42 -12.91 2.40
N ARG A 37 2.29 -11.92 1.51
CA ARG A 37 1.51 -10.70 1.71
C ARG A 37 0.54 -10.50 0.56
N LEU A 38 -0.54 -9.78 0.84
CA LEU A 38 -1.54 -9.40 -0.15
C LEU A 38 -1.04 -8.26 -1.04
N GLN A 39 -1.62 -8.18 -2.24
CA GLN A 39 -1.50 -7.03 -3.10
C GLN A 39 -1.93 -5.76 -2.34
N GLY A 40 -1.14 -4.70 -2.43
CA GLY A 40 -1.33 -3.46 -1.66
C GLY A 40 -0.52 -3.39 -0.38
N ALA A 41 0.14 -4.47 0.07
CA ALA A 41 1.06 -4.40 1.21
C ALA A 41 2.25 -3.47 0.90
N GLN A 42 2.68 -2.69 1.90
CA GLN A 42 3.67 -1.63 1.72
C GLN A 42 4.81 -1.72 2.74
N LEU A 43 5.97 -1.24 2.32
CA LEU A 43 7.17 -1.04 3.13
C LEU A 43 7.71 0.36 2.83
N ALA A 44 7.70 1.23 3.84
CA ALA A 44 8.34 2.53 3.76
C ALA A 44 9.81 2.39 4.13
N VAL A 45 10.69 3.04 3.38
CA VAL A 45 12.13 2.99 3.60
C VAL A 45 12.68 4.41 3.60
N ARG A 46 13.44 4.74 4.63
CA ARG A 46 14.20 5.99 4.77
C ARG A 46 15.61 5.82 4.21
N ALA A 47 16.24 6.94 3.85
CA ALA A 47 17.56 6.97 3.23
C ALA A 47 18.65 6.27 4.06
N ASP A 48 18.56 6.32 5.39
CA ASP A 48 19.49 5.65 6.31
C ASP A 48 19.24 4.13 6.46
N GLY A 49 18.19 3.61 5.81
CA GLY A 49 17.82 2.20 5.85
C GLY A 49 16.81 1.84 6.94
N ALA A 50 16.36 2.80 7.76
CA ALA A 50 15.21 2.59 8.63
C ALA A 50 13.97 2.28 7.77
N PHE A 51 13.14 1.33 8.21
CA PHE A 51 11.95 0.93 7.46
C PHE A 51 10.78 0.60 8.39
N GLU A 52 9.57 0.75 7.86
CA GLU A 52 8.32 0.41 8.53
C GLU A 52 7.38 -0.32 7.55
N GLY A 53 6.58 -1.26 8.05
CA GLY A 53 5.75 -2.12 7.22
C GLY A 53 6.48 -3.36 6.70
N SER A 54 5.87 -4.05 5.73
CA SER A 54 6.39 -5.33 5.23
C SER A 54 5.74 -5.73 3.90
N VAL A 55 6.56 -6.23 2.98
CA VAL A 55 6.12 -6.77 1.68
C VAL A 55 6.18 -8.29 1.61
N SER A 56 6.90 -8.97 2.52
CA SER A 56 7.03 -10.43 2.51
C SER A 56 6.92 -11.12 3.86
N GLY A 57 7.07 -10.40 4.96
CA GLY A 57 7.11 -10.95 6.32
C GLY A 57 8.52 -11.32 6.80
N GLY A 58 9.57 -10.86 6.12
CA GLY A 58 10.96 -10.92 6.59
C GLY A 58 11.97 -11.56 5.63
N CYS A 59 11.54 -12.16 4.51
CA CYS A 59 12.44 -12.91 3.62
C CYS A 59 13.26 -12.02 2.67
N ILE A 60 12.64 -10.97 2.13
CA ILE A 60 13.25 -10.11 1.09
C ILE A 60 13.38 -8.64 1.50
N GLU A 61 12.96 -8.28 2.72
CA GLU A 61 12.93 -6.90 3.21
C GLU A 61 14.30 -6.21 3.11
N GLY A 62 15.40 -6.90 3.42
CA GLY A 62 16.75 -6.33 3.32
C GLY A 62 17.14 -5.93 1.89
N GLU A 63 16.78 -6.74 0.89
CA GLU A 63 17.06 -6.45 -0.51
C GLU A 63 16.16 -5.32 -1.05
N VAL A 64 14.90 -5.30 -0.60
CA VAL A 64 13.96 -4.22 -0.92
C VAL A 64 14.42 -2.91 -0.30
N VAL A 65 14.95 -2.91 0.93
CA VAL A 65 15.54 -1.72 1.58
C VAL A 65 16.73 -1.21 0.79
N ALA A 66 17.67 -2.07 0.41
CA ALA A 66 18.83 -1.67 -0.39
C ALA A 66 18.41 -1.08 -1.76
N SER A 67 17.41 -1.69 -2.41
CA SER A 67 16.87 -1.19 -3.67
C SER A 67 16.13 0.14 -3.51
N ALA A 68 15.42 0.33 -2.40
CA ALA A 68 14.74 1.57 -2.08
C ALA A 68 15.73 2.71 -1.82
N GLN A 69 16.86 2.45 -1.17
CA GLN A 69 17.93 3.45 -1.00
C GLN A 69 18.53 3.90 -2.34
N GLU A 70 18.64 3.00 -3.32
CA GLU A 70 19.04 3.38 -4.69
C GLU A 70 17.96 4.22 -5.39
N VAL A 71 16.68 3.88 -5.23
CA VAL A 71 15.55 4.66 -5.75
C VAL A 71 15.51 6.06 -5.14
N ILE A 72 15.78 6.19 -3.83
CA ILE A 72 15.89 7.49 -3.16
C ILE A 72 17.02 8.32 -3.77
N ARG A 73 18.21 7.74 -3.98
CA ARG A 73 19.37 8.44 -4.53
C ARG A 73 19.20 8.84 -6.00
N SER A 74 18.65 7.95 -6.81
CA SER A 74 18.44 8.19 -8.25
C SER A 74 17.21 9.05 -8.55
N GLY A 75 16.22 9.07 -7.65
CA GLY A 75 14.92 9.69 -7.86
C GLY A 75 14.04 8.96 -8.88
N GLN A 76 14.48 7.81 -9.39
CA GLN A 76 13.77 7.04 -10.41
C GLN A 76 13.04 5.85 -9.80
N PRO A 77 11.75 5.64 -10.09
CA PRO A 77 11.03 4.46 -9.64
C PRO A 77 11.64 3.17 -10.19
N ARG A 78 11.41 2.07 -9.48
CA ARG A 78 11.90 0.75 -9.87
C ARG A 78 10.83 -0.31 -9.65
N THR A 79 10.81 -1.32 -10.52
CA THR A 79 10.00 -2.52 -10.33
C THR A 79 10.92 -3.70 -10.05
N LEU A 80 10.57 -4.53 -9.06
CA LEU A 80 11.31 -5.73 -8.69
C LEU A 80 10.36 -6.93 -8.75
N GLU A 81 10.83 -8.06 -9.28
CA GLU A 81 10.12 -9.33 -9.24
C GLU A 81 10.89 -10.30 -8.36
N TYR A 82 10.17 -10.89 -7.40
CA TYR A 82 10.69 -11.88 -6.47
C TYR A 82 9.91 -13.18 -6.62
N GLY A 83 10.59 -14.32 -6.62
CA GLY A 83 9.91 -15.59 -6.84
C GLY A 83 10.86 -16.73 -7.12
N VAL A 84 10.40 -17.95 -6.87
CA VAL A 84 11.14 -19.15 -7.28
C VAL A 84 10.99 -19.30 -8.79
N SER A 85 12.07 -19.16 -9.55
CA SER A 85 12.15 -19.66 -10.92
C SER A 85 12.43 -21.17 -10.84
N ASP A 86 11.71 -21.96 -11.64
CA ASP A 86 11.74 -23.44 -11.61
C ASP A 86 13.03 -24.05 -12.21
N ALA A 87 14.18 -23.38 -12.06
CA ALA A 87 15.48 -23.90 -12.47
C ALA A 87 16.58 -23.29 -11.58
N MET A 88 17.10 -24.09 -10.65
CA MET A 88 18.16 -23.79 -9.67
C MET A 88 17.67 -23.18 -8.33
N ALA A 89 17.31 -24.09 -7.42
CA ALA A 89 16.93 -23.83 -6.04
C ALA A 89 18.07 -23.29 -5.12
N TRP A 90 18.91 -22.36 -5.60
CA TRP A 90 20.05 -21.80 -4.84
C TRP A 90 20.21 -20.27 -4.97
N GLU A 91 19.22 -19.55 -5.46
CA GLU A 91 19.16 -18.08 -5.35
C GLU A 91 17.87 -17.67 -4.66
N VAL A 92 18.02 -16.97 -3.52
CA VAL A 92 17.03 -16.34 -2.62
C VAL A 92 15.57 -16.34 -3.14
N GLY A 93 14.92 -17.50 -3.07
CA GLY A 93 13.51 -17.67 -3.40
C GLY A 93 12.63 -17.47 -2.17
N LEU A 94 11.38 -17.03 -2.38
CA LEU A 94 10.40 -16.97 -1.29
C LEU A 94 10.12 -18.39 -0.76
N ALA A 95 10.29 -18.59 0.56
CA ALA A 95 10.12 -19.89 1.22
C ALA A 95 8.73 -20.52 1.01
N CYS A 96 7.73 -19.71 0.68
CA CYS A 96 6.35 -20.12 0.47
C CYS A 96 5.98 -20.49 -0.99
N GLY A 97 6.93 -20.44 -1.94
CA GLY A 97 6.72 -20.83 -3.34
C GLY A 97 5.88 -19.85 -4.17
N GLY A 98 5.56 -18.68 -3.63
CA GLY A 98 4.87 -17.60 -4.34
C GLY A 98 5.82 -16.72 -5.16
N ARG A 99 5.24 -15.81 -5.96
CA ARG A 99 5.97 -14.70 -6.60
C ARG A 99 5.31 -13.36 -6.29
N LEU A 100 6.11 -12.32 -6.17
CA LEU A 100 5.72 -10.95 -5.86
C LEU A 100 6.28 -10.02 -6.94
N LEU A 101 5.46 -9.09 -7.40
CA LEU A 101 5.92 -7.93 -8.16
C LEU A 101 5.77 -6.70 -7.26
N LEU A 102 6.87 -5.98 -7.06
CA LEU A 102 6.92 -4.78 -6.24
C LEU A 102 7.19 -3.55 -7.10
N SER A 103 6.53 -2.44 -6.79
CA SER A 103 6.89 -1.12 -7.30
C SER A 103 7.47 -0.30 -6.16
N ILE A 104 8.63 0.33 -6.40
CA ILE A 104 9.30 1.22 -5.46
C ILE A 104 9.30 2.62 -6.05
N ILE A 105 8.71 3.58 -5.33
CA ILE A 105 8.58 4.96 -5.78
C ILE A 105 9.18 5.91 -4.73
N PRO A 106 10.05 6.86 -5.13
CA PRO A 106 10.61 7.84 -4.20
C PRO A 106 9.56 8.91 -3.85
N LEU A 107 9.49 9.28 -2.57
CA LEU A 107 8.48 10.17 -2.00
C LEU A 107 9.00 11.58 -1.70
N GLY A 108 10.29 11.86 -1.91
CA GLY A 108 10.95 13.10 -1.49
C GLY A 108 10.50 14.40 -2.20
N SER A 109 9.52 14.37 -3.10
CA SER A 109 9.02 15.59 -3.74
C SER A 109 7.88 16.22 -2.92
N ALA A 110 7.86 17.55 -2.84
CA ALA A 110 6.81 18.27 -2.10
C ALA A 110 5.38 17.89 -2.55
N ALA A 111 5.20 17.63 -3.85
CA ALA A 111 3.91 17.19 -4.40
C ALA A 111 3.49 15.80 -3.87
N ARG A 112 4.43 14.86 -3.73
CA ARG A 112 4.16 13.51 -3.20
C ARG A 112 3.92 13.55 -1.69
N LEU A 113 4.64 14.38 -0.94
CA LEU A 113 4.36 14.57 0.49
C LEU A 113 2.97 15.17 0.71
N ALA A 114 2.61 16.24 -0.02
CA ALA A 114 1.26 16.81 0.03
C ALA A 114 0.16 15.80 -0.40
N LEU A 115 0.49 14.85 -1.27
CA LEU A 115 -0.40 13.74 -1.62
C LEU A 115 -0.62 12.79 -0.44
N LEU A 116 0.46 12.37 0.24
CA LEU A 116 0.38 11.50 1.43
C LEU A 116 -0.36 12.18 2.58
N GLU A 117 -0.20 13.49 2.77
CA GLU A 117 -0.96 14.25 3.77
C GLU A 117 -2.48 14.17 3.52
N ARG A 118 -2.89 14.35 2.27
CA ARG A 118 -4.31 14.23 1.89
C ARG A 118 -4.82 12.79 2.03
N LEU A 119 -3.97 11.79 1.75
CA LEU A 119 -4.30 10.39 1.96
C LEU A 119 -4.51 10.10 3.45
N ALA A 120 -3.59 10.53 4.31
CA ALA A 120 -3.70 10.38 5.76
C ALA A 120 -4.96 11.08 6.30
N GLU A 121 -5.30 12.26 5.78
CA GLU A 121 -6.53 12.97 6.15
C GLU A 121 -7.80 12.21 5.73
N ALA A 122 -7.83 11.65 4.51
CA ALA A 122 -8.95 10.84 4.06
C ALA A 122 -9.13 9.58 4.94
N ARG A 123 -8.02 8.88 5.25
CA ARG A 123 -8.01 7.70 6.12
C ARG A 123 -8.49 8.02 7.53
N ARG A 124 -7.98 9.09 8.15
CA ARG A 124 -8.42 9.54 9.50
C ARG A 124 -9.89 9.96 9.52
N ALA A 125 -10.40 10.51 8.44
CA ALA A 125 -11.82 10.85 8.27
C ALA A 125 -12.71 9.63 7.94
N GLY A 126 -12.14 8.42 7.77
CA GLY A 126 -12.89 7.23 7.38
C GLY A 126 -13.49 7.31 5.97
N ARG A 127 -12.91 8.12 5.08
CA ARG A 127 -13.37 8.30 3.71
C ARG A 127 -12.65 7.31 2.78
N PRO A 128 -13.39 6.48 2.02
CA PRO A 128 -12.80 5.63 0.98
C PRO A 128 -11.98 6.45 -0.01
N VAL A 129 -10.76 5.99 -0.30
CA VAL A 129 -9.86 6.65 -1.24
C VAL A 129 -8.99 5.61 -1.95
N VAL A 130 -8.63 5.89 -3.20
CA VAL A 130 -7.70 5.07 -3.97
C VAL A 130 -6.45 5.88 -4.27
N LEU A 131 -5.28 5.36 -3.92
CA LEU A 131 -4.01 5.90 -4.40
C LEU A 131 -3.68 5.22 -5.74
N ALA A 132 -3.78 5.98 -6.83
CA ALA A 132 -3.32 5.54 -8.14
C ALA A 132 -1.83 5.84 -8.28
N SER A 133 -1.05 4.86 -8.73
CA SER A 133 0.38 4.99 -9.00
C SER A 133 0.72 4.40 -10.36
N ARG A 134 1.30 5.20 -11.26
CA ARG A 134 1.84 4.68 -12.52
C ARG A 134 3.21 4.07 -12.25
N ILE A 135 3.37 2.79 -12.63
CA ILE A 135 4.55 2.00 -12.26
C ILE A 135 5.82 2.55 -12.90
N ASP A 136 5.71 3.02 -14.14
CA ASP A 136 6.88 3.26 -14.99
C ASP A 136 7.62 4.57 -14.63
N ASP A 137 6.91 5.58 -14.12
CA ASP A 137 7.48 6.88 -13.73
C ASP A 137 7.11 7.36 -12.32
N GLY A 138 6.29 6.59 -11.60
CA GLY A 138 5.91 6.87 -10.23
C GLY A 138 5.03 8.11 -10.09
N GLU A 139 4.33 8.53 -11.15
CA GLU A 139 3.27 9.52 -11.01
C GLU A 139 2.18 8.96 -10.08
N MET A 140 1.70 9.80 -9.15
CA MET A 140 0.73 9.39 -8.15
C MET A 140 -0.40 10.41 -8.03
N ALA A 141 -1.63 9.93 -7.85
CA ALA A 141 -2.78 10.76 -7.57
C ALA A 141 -3.77 10.04 -6.65
N LEU A 142 -4.59 10.82 -5.94
CA LEU A 142 -5.73 10.28 -5.20
C LEU A 142 -6.96 10.33 -6.08
N LEU A 143 -7.65 9.20 -6.13
CA LEU A 143 -8.95 9.07 -6.78
C LEU A 143 -10.02 8.95 -5.69
N HIS A 144 -11.15 9.60 -5.95
CA HIS A 144 -12.35 9.60 -5.12
C HIS A 144 -13.56 9.12 -5.94
N PRO A 145 -13.66 7.80 -6.23
CA PRO A 145 -14.73 7.26 -7.06
C PRO A 145 -16.14 7.54 -6.53
N GLU A 146 -16.32 7.56 -5.20
CA GLU A 146 -17.63 7.87 -4.59
C GLU A 146 -18.05 9.33 -4.80
N ALA A 147 -17.09 10.23 -5.01
CA ALA A 147 -17.34 11.62 -5.36
C ALA A 147 -17.36 11.84 -6.90
N GLY A 148 -17.28 10.78 -7.70
CA GLY A 148 -17.24 10.85 -9.16
C GLY A 148 -15.94 11.39 -9.74
N SER A 149 -14.86 11.46 -8.95
CA SER A 149 -13.57 12.02 -9.38
C SER A 149 -12.51 10.93 -9.41
N ALA A 150 -12.10 10.49 -10.61
CA ALA A 150 -11.11 9.43 -10.77
C ALA A 150 -10.29 9.59 -12.05
N ASP A 151 -9.97 10.83 -12.43
CA ASP A 151 -9.03 11.08 -13.52
C ASP A 151 -7.58 10.84 -13.06
N PHE A 152 -6.84 10.12 -13.88
CA PHE A 152 -5.40 9.98 -13.74
C PHE A 152 -4.73 10.19 -15.10
N ALA A 153 -3.99 11.29 -15.24
CA ALA A 153 -3.31 11.65 -16.48
C ALA A 153 -4.23 11.63 -17.72
N GLY A 154 -5.47 12.13 -17.59
CA GLY A 154 -6.46 12.16 -18.67
C GLY A 154 -7.12 10.80 -18.96
N ILE A 155 -6.95 9.82 -18.08
CA ILE A 155 -7.65 8.54 -18.10
C ILE A 155 -8.71 8.55 -17.01
N ASP A 156 -9.96 8.36 -17.41
CA ASP A 156 -11.04 8.08 -16.48
C ASP A 156 -10.90 6.65 -15.94
N LEU A 157 -10.64 6.53 -14.64
CA LEU A 157 -10.54 5.27 -13.91
C LEU A 157 -11.72 5.05 -12.97
N LEU A 158 -12.81 5.81 -13.11
CA LEU A 158 -13.94 5.78 -12.19
C LEU A 158 -14.53 4.39 -12.01
N GLU A 159 -14.75 3.66 -13.10
CA GLU A 159 -15.28 2.30 -13.04
C GLU A 159 -14.30 1.35 -12.34
N ALA A 160 -13.04 1.34 -12.77
CA ALA A 160 -12.02 0.42 -12.25
C ALA A 160 -11.71 0.68 -10.77
N ALA A 161 -11.59 1.95 -10.37
CA ALA A 161 -11.35 2.37 -8.99
C ALA A 161 -12.60 2.13 -8.12
N GLY A 162 -13.80 2.40 -8.64
CA GLY A 162 -15.05 2.09 -7.95
C GLY A 162 -15.25 0.59 -7.72
N GLU A 163 -14.89 -0.25 -8.69
CA GLU A 163 -14.91 -1.70 -8.54
C GLU A 163 -13.90 -2.18 -7.49
N ALA A 164 -12.67 -1.62 -7.51
CA ALA A 164 -11.63 -1.94 -6.54
C ALA A 164 -12.06 -1.61 -5.10
N LEU A 165 -12.68 -0.43 -4.88
CA LEU A 165 -13.26 -0.05 -3.59
C LEU A 165 -14.37 -1.01 -3.16
N ARG A 166 -15.35 -1.29 -4.03
CA ARG A 166 -16.47 -2.20 -3.69
C ARG A 166 -16.02 -3.61 -3.34
N ARG A 167 -14.95 -4.09 -3.97
CA ARG A 167 -14.39 -5.42 -3.72
C ARG A 167 -13.36 -5.46 -2.61
N ASP A 168 -13.05 -4.31 -2.03
CA ASP A 168 -11.97 -4.11 -1.04
C ASP A 168 -10.65 -4.77 -1.48
N ARG A 169 -10.31 -4.58 -2.76
CA ARG A 169 -9.15 -5.22 -3.39
C ARG A 169 -8.41 -4.26 -4.29
N SER A 170 -7.19 -3.93 -3.89
CA SER A 170 -6.20 -3.25 -4.74
C SER A 170 -5.95 -4.06 -6.01
N ARG A 171 -5.58 -3.40 -7.11
CA ARG A 171 -5.38 -4.08 -8.40
C ARG A 171 -4.46 -3.31 -9.33
N LEU A 172 -3.85 -4.05 -10.26
CA LEU A 172 -3.14 -3.45 -11.39
C LEU A 172 -4.08 -3.33 -12.60
N VAL A 173 -4.08 -2.16 -13.24
CA VAL A 173 -4.87 -1.86 -14.44
C VAL A 173 -3.93 -1.48 -15.58
N GLU A 174 -4.16 -2.07 -16.75
CA GLU A 174 -3.46 -1.70 -17.98
C GLU A 174 -4.25 -0.62 -18.71
N THR A 175 -3.57 0.46 -19.08
CA THR A 175 -4.19 1.61 -19.75
C THR A 175 -3.32 2.08 -20.91
N LYS A 176 -3.85 2.99 -21.73
CA LYS A 176 -3.10 3.61 -22.83
C LYS A 176 -1.90 4.46 -22.39
N VAL A 177 -1.84 4.87 -21.12
CA VAL A 177 -0.72 5.65 -20.54
C VAL A 177 0.21 4.77 -19.70
N GLY A 178 0.07 3.44 -19.78
CA GLY A 178 0.90 2.50 -19.03
C GLY A 178 0.14 1.77 -17.93
N ARG A 179 0.90 1.11 -17.05
CA ARG A 179 0.36 0.26 -15.98
C ARG A 179 0.13 1.10 -14.72
N ILE A 180 -1.10 1.12 -14.24
CA ILE A 180 -1.53 1.91 -13.08
C ILE A 180 -1.97 0.97 -11.97
N PHE A 181 -1.27 1.02 -10.84
CA PHE A 181 -1.67 0.32 -9.64
C PHE A 181 -2.67 1.16 -8.85
N LEU A 182 -3.82 0.57 -8.54
CA LEU A 182 -4.87 1.15 -7.72
C LEU A 182 -4.77 0.56 -6.32
N ASN A 183 -4.23 1.31 -5.36
CA ASN A 183 -4.18 0.91 -3.97
C ASN A 183 -5.41 1.42 -3.21
N VAL A 184 -6.22 0.51 -2.69
CA VAL A 184 -7.50 0.80 -2.04
C VAL A 184 -7.31 1.03 -0.55
N PHE A 185 -7.91 2.11 -0.03
CA PHE A 185 -7.98 2.41 1.39
C PHE A 185 -9.44 2.61 1.80
N ASN A 186 -10.11 1.51 2.14
CA ASN A 186 -11.44 1.56 2.72
C ASN A 186 -11.38 1.77 4.25
N PRO A 187 -12.42 2.38 4.85
CA PRO A 187 -12.57 2.36 6.29
C PRO A 187 -12.81 0.92 6.79
N PRO A 188 -12.49 0.63 8.07
CA PRO A 188 -12.79 -0.66 8.69
C PRO A 188 -14.25 -1.10 8.49
N LEU A 189 -14.45 -2.38 8.21
CA LEU A 189 -15.81 -2.95 8.11
C LEU A 189 -16.54 -2.79 9.44
N ARG A 190 -17.78 -2.31 9.37
CA ARG A 190 -18.63 -2.14 10.56
C ARG A 190 -19.32 -3.45 10.91
N LEU A 191 -19.15 -3.89 12.17
CA LEU A 191 -19.88 -5.02 12.74
C LEU A 191 -20.87 -4.49 13.78
N VAL A 192 -22.17 -4.67 13.54
CA VAL A 192 -23.22 -4.28 14.48
C VAL A 192 -23.63 -5.50 15.29
N LEU A 193 -23.43 -5.45 16.61
CA LEU A 193 -23.79 -6.52 17.54
C LEU A 193 -25.15 -6.21 18.19
N VAL A 194 -26.20 -6.88 17.71
CA VAL A 194 -27.55 -6.70 18.26
C VAL A 194 -27.74 -7.64 19.47
N GLY A 195 -27.57 -7.08 20.67
CA GLY A 195 -27.79 -7.76 21.94
C GLY A 195 -26.55 -7.77 22.84
N ALA A 196 -26.58 -7.03 23.94
CA ALA A 196 -25.45 -6.84 24.86
C ALA A 196 -25.34 -7.96 25.93
N VAL A 197 -25.39 -9.21 25.50
CA VAL A 197 -25.29 -10.39 26.38
C VAL A 197 -23.84 -10.86 26.54
N HIS A 198 -23.61 -11.85 27.42
CA HIS A 198 -22.29 -12.41 27.71
C HIS A 198 -21.52 -12.88 26.46
N ILE A 199 -22.20 -13.37 25.42
CA ILE A 199 -21.57 -13.71 24.12
C ILE A 199 -21.01 -12.47 23.42
N ALA A 200 -21.76 -11.36 23.40
CA ALA A 200 -21.33 -10.12 22.75
C ALA A 200 -20.12 -9.50 23.45
N GLN A 201 -20.02 -9.64 24.78
CA GLN A 201 -18.86 -9.19 25.55
C GLN A 201 -17.57 -9.92 25.14
N ALA A 202 -17.65 -11.21 24.83
CA ALA A 202 -16.52 -11.98 24.32
C ALA A 202 -16.24 -11.72 22.83
N LEU A 203 -17.29 -11.58 22.01
CA LEU A 203 -17.16 -11.38 20.56
C LEU A 203 -16.57 -10.01 20.20
N ALA A 204 -17.00 -8.94 20.87
CA ALA A 204 -16.58 -7.58 20.55
C ALA A 204 -15.05 -7.37 20.53
N PRO A 205 -14.26 -7.80 21.55
CA PRO A 205 -12.80 -7.63 21.51
C PRO A 205 -12.14 -8.47 20.40
N MET A 206 -12.61 -9.70 20.14
CA MET A 206 -12.10 -10.54 19.06
C MET A 206 -12.35 -9.88 17.69
N ALA A 207 -13.56 -9.35 17.47
CA ALA A 207 -13.88 -8.65 16.22
C ALA A 207 -13.05 -7.37 16.04
N ARG A 208 -12.79 -6.60 17.11
CA ARG A 208 -11.89 -5.44 17.04
C ARG A 208 -10.45 -5.84 16.69
N GLN A 209 -9.95 -6.94 17.23
CA GLN A 209 -8.62 -7.47 16.89
C GLN A 209 -8.52 -7.91 15.42
N LEU A 210 -9.62 -8.34 14.81
CA LEU A 210 -9.72 -8.64 13.39
C LEU A 210 -9.90 -7.39 12.51
N GLY A 211 -9.89 -6.19 13.10
CA GLY A 211 -10.01 -4.93 12.39
C GLY A 211 -11.44 -4.46 12.12
N TYR A 212 -12.46 -5.02 12.78
CA TYR A 212 -13.84 -4.52 12.64
C TYR A 212 -14.10 -3.30 13.53
N ALA A 213 -14.87 -2.34 13.00
CA ALA A 213 -15.50 -1.27 13.77
C ALA A 213 -16.78 -1.80 14.44
N VAL A 214 -16.67 -2.22 15.70
CA VAL A 214 -17.76 -2.86 16.47
C VAL A 214 -18.65 -1.82 17.16
N THR A 215 -19.96 -1.88 16.93
CA THR A 215 -21.00 -1.11 17.65
C THR A 215 -22.01 -2.05 18.27
#